data_AF-A0A0L0NV57-F1
#
_entry.id   AF-A0A0L0NV57-F1
#
_cell.length_a   1.000
_cell.length_b   1.000
_cell.length_c   1.000
_cell.angle_alpha   90.00
_cell.angle_beta   90.00
_cell.angle_gamma   90.00
#
_symmetry.space_group_name_H-M   'P 1'
#
loop_
_entity.id
_entity.type
_entity.pdbx_description
1 polymer ?
#
loop_
_entity_poly.entity_id
_entity_poly.type
_entity_poly.pdbx_seq_one_letter_code
_entity_poly.pdbx_strand_id
1 'polypeptide(L)' 'MVFLPLITFFTVQYLFNGNSIISGGSAAIAANGVLVAYIIVAFSEETSEEHKEETKKDI' A
#
# COMPACT_ATOMS: atom_id res chain seq x y z
N MET A 1 -3.16 -6.55 0.31
CA MET A 1 -4.40 -5.75 0.16
C MET A 1 -5.20 -5.62 1.47
N VAL A 2 -5.56 -6.70 2.17
CA VAL A 2 -6.42 -6.62 3.38
C VAL A 2 -5.66 -6.43 4.71
N PHE A 3 -4.42 -6.89 4.78
CA PHE A 3 -3.65 -6.92 6.04
C PHE A 3 -3.43 -5.52 6.65
N LEU A 4 -2.96 -4.55 5.85
CA LEU A 4 -2.65 -3.20 6.34
C LEU A 4 -3.92 -2.47 6.85
N PRO A 5 -5.03 -2.38 6.09
CA PRO A 5 -6.26 -1.77 6.60
C PRO A 5 -6.82 -2.47 7.84
N LEU A 6 -6.72 -3.79 7.92
CA LEU A 6 -7.22 -4.57 9.04
C LEU A 6 -6.42 -4.30 10.33
N ILE A 7 -5.09 -4.24 10.23
CA ILE A 7 -4.24 -3.87 11.37
C ILE A 7 -4.52 -2.45 11.80
N THR A 8 -4.64 -1.51 10.85
CA THR A 8 -4.99 -0.12 11.15
C THR A 8 -6.30 -0.06 11.93
N PHE A 9 -7.33 -0.78 11.48
CA PHE A 9 -8.62 -0.83 12.17
C PHE A 9 -8.47 -1.27 13.64
N PHE A 10 -7.89 -2.44 13.89
CA PHE A 10 -7.80 -2.98 15.26
C PHE A 10 -6.84 -2.21 16.16
N THR A 11 -5.74 -1.68 15.60
CA THR A 11 -4.77 -0.86 16.34
C THR A 11 -5.42 0.45 16.79
N VAL A 12 -6.13 1.12 15.88
CA VAL A 12 -6.83 2.37 16.19
C VAL A 12 -8.03 2.10 17.11
N GLN A 13 -8.73 0.98 16.93
CA GLN A 13 -9.81 0.58 17.84
C GLN A 13 -9.31 0.40 19.28
N TYR A 14 -8.15 -0.24 19.46
CA TYR A 14 -7.52 -0.42 20.77
C TYR A 14 -7.07 0.93 21.37
N LEU A 15 -6.50 1.81 20.56
CA LEU A 15 -5.95 3.09 21.02
C LEU A 15 -7.04 4.13 21.37
N PHE A 16 -8.19 4.08 20.68
CA PHE A 16 -9.28 5.06 20.83
C PHE A 16 -10.51 4.49 21.55
N ASN A 17 -10.30 3.57 22.51
CA ASN A 17 -11.35 3.01 23.38
C ASN A 17 -12.58 2.50 22.62
N GLY A 18 -12.38 1.90 21.45
CA GLY A 18 -13.47 1.32 20.69
C GLY A 18 -14.25 2.27 19.77
N ASN A 19 -13.74 3.47 19.47
CA ASN A 19 -14.42 4.39 18.55
C ASN A 19 -14.35 3.91 17.09
N SER A 20 -15.45 3.28 16.65
CA SER A 20 -15.60 2.69 15.31
C SER A 20 -15.52 3.67 14.14
N ILE A 21 -15.83 4.95 14.37
CA ILE A 21 -15.74 5.98 13.31
C ILE A 21 -14.27 6.30 13.01
N ILE A 22 -13.44 6.43 14.05
CA ILE A 22 -12.02 6.76 13.92
C ILE A 22 -11.25 5.54 13.37
N SER A 23 -11.52 4.34 13.88
CA SER A 23 -10.88 3.10 13.39
C SER A 23 -11.33 2.74 11.96
N GLY A 24 -12.62 2.87 11.67
CA GLY A 24 -13.16 2.65 10.31
C GLY A 24 -12.61 3.68 9.31
N GLY A 25 -12.62 4.96 9.67
CA GLY A 25 -12.12 6.03 8.81
C GLY A 25 -10.63 5.92 8.51
N SER A 26 -9.81 5.62 9.53
CA SER A 26 -8.37 5.39 9.34
C SER A 26 -8.08 4.14 8.50
N ALA A 27 -8.84 3.06 8.68
CA ALA A 27 -8.72 1.86 7.85
C ALA A 27 -9.11 2.12 6.39
N ALA A 28 -10.13 2.94 6.13
CA ALA A 28 -10.53 3.34 4.78
C ALA A 28 -9.43 4.17 4.08
N ILE A 29 -8.77 5.08 4.82
CA ILE A 29 -7.62 5.83 4.29
C ILE A 29 -6.47 4.87 3.96
N ALA A 30 -6.15 3.93 4.86
CA ALA A 30 -5.11 2.94 4.62
C ALA A 30 -5.40 2.06 3.38
N ALA A 31 -6.66 1.69 3.16
CA ALA A 31 -7.07 0.90 1.99
C ALA A 31 -6.82 1.66 0.68
N ASN A 32 -7.21 2.94 0.60
CA ASN A 32 -6.93 3.77 -0.57
C ASN A 32 -5.41 3.98 -0.78
N GLY A 33 -4.65 4.13 0.31
CA GLY A 33 -3.19 4.20 0.25
C GLY A 33 -2.56 2.94 -0.35
N VAL A 34 -3.06 1.75 -0.01
CA VAL A 34 -2.60 0.49 -0.61
C VAL A 34 -2.85 0.48 -2.11
N LEU A 35 -4.01 0.95 -2.58
CA LEU A 35 -4.30 1.02 -4.03
C LEU A 35 -3.31 1.93 -4.76
N VAL A 36 -3.02 3.12 -4.21
CA VAL A 36 -2.04 4.04 -4.78
C VAL A 36 -0.64 3.42 -4.76
N ALA A 37 -0.24 2.76 -3.67
CA ALA A 37 1.04 2.07 -3.60
C ALA A 37 1.18 0.97 -4.66
N TYR A 38 0.12 0.22 -4.96
CA TYR A 38 0.11 -0.75 -6.05
C TYR A 38 0.36 -0.09 -7.40
N ILE A 39 -0.26 1.06 -7.67
CA ILE A 39 -0.03 1.81 -8.92
C ILE A 39 1.44 2.22 -9.02
N ILE A 40 2.01 2.74 -7.93
CA ILE A 40 3.42 3.17 -7.89
C ILE A 40 4.37 2.00 -8.15
N VAL A 41 4.14 0.86 -7.48
CA VAL A 41 4.96 -0.35 -7.66
C VAL A 41 4.86 -0.86 -9.09
N ALA A 42 3.66 -0.87 -9.69
CA ALA A 42 3.46 -1.29 -11.06
C ALA A 42 4.30 -0.45 -12.05
N PHE A 43 4.29 0.88 -11.91
CA PHE A 43 5.15 1.74 -12.73
C PHE A 43 6.65 1.58 -12.43
N SER A 44 7.00 1.27 -11.19
CA SER A 44 8.41 1.05 -10.80
C SER A 44 8.98 -0.25 -11.35
N GLU A 45 8.16 -1.31 -11.44
CA GLU A 45 8.54 -2.58 -12.05
C GLU A 45 8.79 -2.40 -13.56
N GLU A 46 7.93 -1.65 -14.26
CA GLU A 46 8.06 -1.38 -15.71
C GLU A 46 9.38 -0.66 -16.05
N THR A 47 9.76 0.38 -15.30
CA THR A 47 11.04 1.07 -15.49
C THR A 47 12.26 0.18 -15.18
N SER A 48 12.16 -0.76 -14.24
CA SER A 48 13.28 -1.64 -13.89
C SER A 48 13.56 -2.71 -14.95
N GLU A 49 12.54 -3.19 -15.65
CA GLU A 49 12.71 -4.15 -16.75
C GLU A 49 13.35 -3.51 -17.98
N GLU A 50 12.98 -2.28 -18.32
CA GLU A 50 13.58 -1.53 -19.44
C GLU A 50 15.09 -1.32 -19.25
N HIS A 51 15.53 -0.93 -18.04
CA HIS A 51 16.96 -0.78 -17.73
C HIS A 51 17.76 -2.09 -17.73
N LYS A 52 17.12 -3.23 -17.41
CA LYS A 52 17.77 -4.55 -17.43
C LYS A 52 17.94 -5.08 -18.85
N GLU A 53 17.04 -4.74 -19.77
CA GLU A 53 17.12 -5.11 -21.19
C GLU A 53 18.24 -4.33 -21.91
N GLU A 54 18.42 -3.04 -21.61
CA GLU A 54 19.51 -2.23 -22.18
C GLU A 54 20.89 -2.77 -21.77
N THR A 55 21.10 -3.06 -20.48
CA THR A 55 22.40 -3.56 -19.98
C THR A 55 22.82 -4.91 -20.59
N LYS A 56 21.86 -5.75 -21.03
CA LYS A 56 22.15 -7.04 -21.65
C LYS A 56 22.49 -6.96 -23.15
N LYS A 57 22.15 -5.85 -23.83
CA LYS A 57 22.45 -5.67 -25.26
C LYS A 57 23.86 -5.12 -25.50
N ASP A 58 24.50 -4.58 -24.46
CA ASP A 58 25.85 -3.99 -24.50
C ASP A 58 26.98 -4.90 -23.97
N ILE A 59 26.71 -6.20 -23.72
CA ILE A 59 27.72 -7.23 -23.35
C ILE A 59 27.84 -8.29 -24.45
#